data_AF-A0A1Z8RPG7-F1
#
_entry.id   AF-A0A1Z8RPG7-F1
#
_cell.length_a   1.000
_cell.length_b   1.000
_cell.length_c   1.000
_cell.angle_alpha   90.00
_cell.angle_beta   90.00
_cell.angle_gamma   90.00
#
_symmetry.space_group_name_H-M   'P 1'
#
loop_
_entity.id
_entity.type
_entity.pdbx_description
1 polymer ?
#
loop_
_entity_poly.entity_id
_entity_poly.type
_entity_poly.pdbx_seq_one_letter_code
_entity_poly.pdbx_strand_id
1 'polypeptide(L)'
;MVKKIKGEYFLNRTETIEYLMTAYQLKWCNTKWVDGLVVISSEDMKGVRSRVKVSAYKSKKSSTVRFRKKELDYEFIRRLG
;
A
#
# COMPACT_ATOMS: atom_id res chain seq x y z
N MET A 1 -5.53 1.64 -13.72
CA MET A 1 -6.15 2.98 -13.78
C MET A 1 -6.66 3.28 -12.39
N VAL A 2 -6.01 4.24 -11.73
CA VAL A 2 -6.26 4.56 -10.32
C VAL A 2 -7.70 5.01 -10.13
N LYS A 3 -8.38 4.45 -9.14
CA LYS A 3 -9.78 4.77 -8.88
C LYS A 3 -9.90 5.92 -7.89
N LYS A 4 -10.51 7.03 -8.31
CA LYS A 4 -10.85 8.16 -7.43
C LYS A 4 -12.31 8.04 -7.00
N ILE A 5 -12.59 8.02 -5.70
CA ILE A 5 -13.95 7.97 -5.14
C ILE A 5 -14.06 9.06 -4.09
N LYS A 6 -15.01 9.99 -4.23
CA LYS A 6 -15.22 11.11 -3.29
C LYS A 6 -13.93 11.89 -2.95
N GLY A 7 -13.06 12.09 -3.95
CA GLY A 7 -11.78 12.80 -3.77
C GLY A 7 -10.62 11.92 -3.29
N GLU A 8 -10.88 10.70 -2.81
CA GLU A 8 -9.84 9.78 -2.32
C GLU A 8 -9.36 8.83 -3.41
N TYR A 9 -8.07 8.55 -3.38
CA TYR A 9 -7.42 7.61 -4.30
C TYR A 9 -7.38 6.21 -3.71
N PHE A 10 -7.85 5.25 -4.51
CA PHE A 10 -7.86 3.83 -4.19
C PHE A 10 -6.97 3.09 -5.19
N LEU A 11 -5.86 2.55 -4.68
CA LEU A 11 -4.83 1.88 -5.46
C LEU A 11 -5.07 0.38 -5.42
N ASN A 12 -4.96 -0.32 -6.54
CA ASN A 12 -4.88 -1.78 -6.52
C ASN A 12 -3.49 -2.24 -6.04
N ARG A 13 -3.23 -3.55 -6.01
CA ARG A 13 -1.96 -4.12 -5.54
C ARG A 13 -0.73 -3.62 -6.32
N THR A 14 -0.79 -3.66 -7.65
CA THR A 14 0.30 -3.20 -8.51
C THR A 14 0.53 -1.70 -8.34
N GLU A 15 -0.55 -0.92 -8.41
CA GLU A 15 -0.51 0.54 -8.22
C GLU A 15 0.04 0.92 -6.84
N THR A 16 -0.23 0.12 -5.81
CA THR A 16 0.30 0.34 -4.45
C THR A 16 1.79 0.11 -4.39
N ILE A 17 2.29 -0.99 -4.99
CA ILE A 17 3.72 -1.28 -5.02
C ILE A 17 4.46 -0.18 -5.78
N GLU A 18 4.02 0.17 -6.99
CA GLU A 18 4.62 1.22 -7.80
C GLU A 18 4.62 2.57 -7.07
N TYR A 19 3.49 2.93 -6.46
CA TYR A 19 3.36 4.14 -5.68
C TYR A 19 4.36 4.18 -4.52
N LEU A 20 4.40 3.13 -3.70
CA LEU A 20 5.24 3.09 -2.51
C LEU A 20 6.74 3.10 -2.89
N MET A 21 7.11 2.33 -3.92
CA MET A 21 8.47 2.31 -4.46
C MET A 21 8.94 3.70 -4.87
N THR A 22 8.08 4.46 -5.55
CA THR A 22 8.41 5.79 -6.07
C THR A 22 8.37 6.87 -4.98
N ALA A 23 7.30 6.92 -4.19
CA ALA A 23 7.05 7.99 -3.22
C ALA A 23 7.96 7.94 -2.00
N TYR A 24 8.35 6.72 -1.56
CA TYR A 24 9.17 6.51 -0.36
C TYR A 24 10.58 6.01 -0.68
N GLN A 25 10.99 6.05 -1.95
CA GLN A 25 12.30 5.59 -2.41
C GLN A 25 12.64 4.21 -1.83
N LEU A 26 11.76 3.24 -2.05
CA LEU A 26 11.99 1.88 -1.55
C LEU A 26 12.87 1.11 -2.53
N LYS A 27 13.78 0.30 -2.00
CA LYS A 27 14.59 -0.63 -2.78
C LYS A 27 13.77 -1.83 -3.25
N TRP A 28 12.89 -2.31 -2.38
CA TRP A 28 11.89 -3.31 -2.74
C TRP A 28 10.64 -3.17 -1.87
N CYS A 29 9.50 -3.60 -2.41
CA CYS A 29 8.21 -3.63 -1.74
C CYS A 29 7.43 -4.86 -2.18
N ASN A 30 6.91 -5.62 -1.23
CA ASN A 30 6.07 -6.79 -1.48
C ASN A 30 4.82 -6.75 -0.59
N THR A 31 3.76 -7.37 -1.06
CA THR A 31 2.46 -7.43 -0.36
C THR A 31 2.03 -8.88 -0.19
N LYS A 32 1.39 -9.22 0.94
CA LYS A 32 0.86 -10.56 1.21
C LYS A 32 -0.46 -10.49 1.98
N TRP A 33 -1.41 -11.35 1.63
CA TRP A 33 -2.64 -11.53 2.41
C TRP A 33 -2.38 -12.33 3.68
N VAL A 34 -2.82 -11.80 4.82
CA VAL A 34 -2.71 -12.44 6.13
C VAL A 34 -3.91 -12.01 6.98
N ASP A 35 -4.71 -12.98 7.43
CA ASP A 35 -5.84 -12.77 8.37
C ASP A 35 -6.83 -11.66 7.96
N GLY A 36 -7.21 -11.63 6.68
CA GLY A 36 -8.15 -10.62 6.14
C GLY A 36 -7.54 -9.22 5.96
N LEU A 37 -6.26 -9.05 6.30
CA LEU A 37 -5.47 -7.84 6.07
C LEU A 37 -4.42 -8.08 4.98
N VAL A 38 -3.83 -6.99 4.51
CA VAL A 38 -2.66 -7.05 3.64
C VAL A 38 -1.45 -6.55 4.41
N VAL A 39 -0.45 -7.42 4.48
CA VAL A 39 0.88 -7.09 4.98
C VAL A 39 1.67 -6.50 3.82
N ILE A 40 2.28 -5.33 4.04
CA ILE A 40 3.27 -4.74 3.14
C ILE A 40 4.63 -4.85 3.84
N SER A 41 5.57 -5.50 3.17
CA SER A 41 6.96 -5.59 3.59
C SER A 41 7.81 -4.78 2.61
N SER A 42 8.73 -3.97 3.13
CA SER A 42 9.61 -3.15 2.30
C SER A 42 10.99 -2.98 2.91
N GLU A 43 11.94 -2.57 2.08
CA GLU A 43 13.27 -2.09 2.47
C GLU A 43 13.51 -0.75 1.80
N ASP A 44 13.98 0.23 2.56
CA ASP A 44 14.39 1.53 2.02
C ASP A 44 15.79 1.46 1.38
N MET A 45 16.23 2.55 0.75
CA MET A 45 17.58 2.62 0.17
C MET A 45 18.71 2.56 1.20
N LYS A 46 18.42 2.76 2.49
CA LYS A 46 19.38 2.66 3.59
C LYS A 46 19.46 1.23 4.17
N GLY A 47 18.65 0.30 3.66
CA GLY A 47 18.61 -1.09 4.11
C GLY A 47 17.70 -1.32 5.32
N VAL A 48 16.93 -0.33 5.75
CA VAL A 48 15.98 -0.46 6.86
C VAL A 48 14.75 -1.20 6.38
N ARG A 49 14.42 -2.30 7.05
CA ARG A 49 13.26 -3.13 6.73
C ARG A 49 12.05 -2.73 7.56
N SER A 50 10.92 -2.61 6.90
CA SER A 50 9.63 -2.27 7.51
C SER A 50 8.56 -3.27 7.13
N ARG A 51 7.63 -3.48 8.06
CA ARG A 51 6.46 -4.34 7.87
C ARG A 51 5.21 -3.70 8.46
N VAL A 52 4.20 -3.46 7.64
CA VAL A 52 2.93 -2.86 8.05
C VAL A 52 1.75 -3.74 7.64
N LYS A 53 0.69 -3.75 8.45
CA LYS A 53 -0.61 -4.33 8.12
C LYS A 53 -1.57 -3.21 7.75
N VAL A 54 -2.21 -3.32 6.60
CA VAL A 54 -3.20 -2.34 6.13
C VAL A 54 -4.50 -3.02 5.76
N SER A 55 -5.60 -2.29 5.98
CA SER A 55 -6.93 -2.69 5.55
C SER A 55 -7.03 -2.66 4.04
N ALA A 56 -7.71 -3.66 3.49
CA ALA A 56 -7.88 -3.79 2.06
C ALA A 56 -9.38 -3.79 1.74
N TYR A 57 -9.77 -2.97 0.77
CA TYR A 57 -11.16 -2.72 0.43
C TYR A 57 -11.51 -3.42 -0.86
N LYS A 58 -12.62 -4.17 -0.86
CA LYS A 58 -13.15 -4.86 -2.04
C LYS A 58 -14.57 -4.36 -2.31
N SER A 59 -14.85 -4.03 -3.57
CA SER A 59 -16.23 -3.78 -3.98
C SER A 59 -16.94 -5.11 -4.21
N LYS A 60 -18.22 -5.23 -3.81
CA LYS A 60 -19.01 -6.47 -3.94
C LYS A 60 -18.98 -7.10 -5.33
N LYS A 61 -18.88 -6.28 -6.39
CA LYS A 61 -18.88 -6.73 -7.80
C LYS A 61 -17.48 -6.86 -8.43
N SER A 62 -16.40 -6.68 -7.66
CA SER A 62 -15.03 -6.66 -8.19
C SER A 62 -14.15 -7.67 -7.48
N SER A 63 -13.41 -8.49 -8.23
CA SER A 63 -12.35 -9.33 -7.70
C SER A 63 -11.13 -8.53 -7.24
N THR A 64 -10.95 -7.31 -7.76
CA THR A 64 -9.82 -6.44 -7.46
C THR A 64 -9.96 -5.77 -6.10
N VAL A 65 -8.99 -6.05 -5.24
CA VAL A 65 -8.82 -5.37 -3.95
C VAL A 65 -8.05 -4.07 -4.12
N ARG A 66 -8.42 -3.07 -3.33
CA ARG A 66 -7.83 -1.74 -3.35
C ARG A 66 -7.46 -1.26 -1.95
N PHE A 67 -6.52 -0.34 -1.89
CA PHE A 67 -6.00 0.30 -0.70
C PHE A 67 -6.29 1.79 -0.76
N ARG A 68 -6.66 2.39 0.37
CA ARG A 68 -6.83 3.84 0.44
C ARG A 68 -5.44 4.49 0.52
N LYS A 69 -5.09 5.32 -0.46
CA LYS A 69 -3.78 5.98 -0.53
C LYS A 69 -3.43 6.72 0.77
N LYS A 70 -4.40 7.43 1.35
CA LYS A 70 -4.21 8.19 2.59
C LYS A 70 -3.80 7.32 3.79
N GLU A 71 -4.35 6.10 3.89
CA GLU A 71 -3.99 5.16 4.97
C GLU A 71 -2.58 4.59 4.76
N LEU A 72 -2.22 4.30 3.51
CA LEU A 72 -0.84 3.92 3.16
C LEU A 72 0.14 5.03 3.54
N ASP A 73 -0.18 6.28 3.20
CA ASP A 73 0.69 7.42 3.50
C ASP A 73 0.88 7.62 4.99
N TYR A 74 -0.21 7.55 5.76
CA TYR A 74 -0.16 7.65 7.21
C TYR A 74 0.78 6.61 7.82
N GLU A 75 0.67 5.35 7.39
CA GLU A 75 1.51 4.28 7.94
C GLU A 75 2.99 4.38 7.53
N PHE A 76 3.27 4.78 6.30
CA PHE A 76 4.65 4.88 5.81
C PHE A 76 5.37 6.12 6.36
N ILE A 77 4.68 7.26 6.47
CA ILE A 77 5.22 8.46 7.13
C ILE A 77 5.53 8.16 8.60
N ARG A 78 4.62 7.49 9.32
CA ARG A 78 4.82 7.14 10.74
C ARG A 78 6.03 6.23 11.00
N ARG A 79 6.46 5.45 10.00
CA ARG A 79 7.50 4.42 10.16
C ARG A 79 8.84 4.78 9.53
N LEU A 80 8.84 5.63 8.50
CA LEU A 80 10.04 6.02 7.75
C LEU A 80 10.44 7.49 7.96
N GLY A 81 9.53 8.33 8.47
CA GLY A 81 9.81 9.71 8.88
C GLY A 81 10.24 9.78 10.34
#